data_AF-A0A392RAJ8-F1
#
_entry.id   AF-A0A392RAJ8-F1
#
_cell.length_a   1.000
_cell.length_b   1.000
_cell.length_c   1.000
_cell.angle_alpha   90.00
_cell.angle_beta   90.00
_cell.angle_gamma   90.00
#
_symmetry.space_group_name_H-M   'P 1'
#
loop_
_entity.id
_entity.type
_entity.pdbx_description
1 polymer ?
#
loop_
_entity_poly.entity_id
_entity_poly.type
_entity_poly.pdbx_seq_one_letter_code
_entity_poly.pdbx_strand_id
1 'polypeptide(L)'
;MVNPKGSSQSKICYRPIRPSDFDVLERIHGRLFPIRYESTFFQDVVHGREIVSWGAVDLSRPNGQSDELIGFVTARIVLAKESE
;
A
#
# COMPACT_ATOMS: atom_id res chain seq x y z
N MET A 1 14.76 -11.00 -34.13
CA MET A 1 15.11 -11.88 -33.00
C MET A 1 14.42 -11.38 -31.76
N VAL A 2 13.30 -11.99 -31.40
CA VAL A 2 12.60 -11.67 -30.14
C VAL A 2 13.41 -12.33 -29.04
N ASN A 3 13.98 -11.55 -28.15
CA ASN A 3 14.75 -12.06 -27.02
C ASN A 3 13.72 -12.57 -25.99
N PRO A 4 13.60 -13.87 -25.69
CA PRO A 4 12.73 -14.34 -24.63
C PRO A 4 13.47 -14.10 -23.32
N LYS A 5 13.64 -12.82 -22.93
CA LYS A 5 14.28 -12.48 -21.67
C LYS A 5 13.32 -12.84 -20.54
N GLY A 6 13.53 -14.05 -20.03
CA GLY A 6 13.37 -14.50 -18.65
C GLY A 6 12.04 -14.16 -17.98
N SER A 7 11.36 -15.18 -17.45
CA SER A 7 10.39 -14.97 -16.38
C SER A 7 11.05 -14.13 -15.28
N SER A 8 10.80 -12.81 -15.29
CA SER A 8 11.23 -11.89 -14.25
C SER A 8 10.57 -12.39 -12.98
N GLN A 9 11.33 -13.09 -12.15
CA GLN A 9 10.83 -13.57 -10.87
C GLN A 9 10.48 -12.33 -10.05
N SER A 10 9.19 -12.06 -9.88
CA SER A 10 8.71 -10.90 -9.12
C SER A 10 9.35 -10.90 -7.75
N LYS A 11 9.97 -9.78 -7.38
CA LYS A 11 10.65 -9.62 -6.10
C LYS A 11 9.77 -8.77 -5.20
N ILE A 12 8.77 -9.43 -4.59
CA ILE A 12 7.84 -8.75 -3.70
C ILE A 12 8.50 -8.55 -2.34
N CYS A 13 8.49 -7.31 -1.87
CA CYS A 13 8.92 -6.95 -0.52
C CYS A 13 7.81 -6.22 0.21
N TYR A 14 7.83 -6.34 1.53
CA TYR A 14 6.88 -5.68 2.42
C TYR A 14 7.61 -4.65 3.28
N ARG A 15 7.02 -3.48 3.41
CA ARG A 15 7.53 -2.40 4.27
C ARG A 15 6.38 -1.64 4.94
N PRO A 16 6.63 -0.94 6.06
CA PRO A 16 5.66 0.02 6.58
C PRO A 16 5.28 1.04 5.50
N ILE A 17 4.01 1.46 5.52
CA ILE A 17 3.54 2.58 4.69
C ILE A 17 4.18 3.88 5.22
N ARG A 18 4.52 4.78 4.30
CA ARG A 18 5.22 6.04 4.57
C ARG A 18 4.41 7.23 4.07
N PRO A 19 4.69 8.46 4.54
CA PRO A 19 4.02 9.67 4.03
C PRO A 19 4.10 9.84 2.51
N SER A 20 5.18 9.39 1.87
CA SER A 20 5.36 9.41 0.41
C SER A 20 4.37 8.51 -0.36
N ASP A 21 3.71 7.58 0.33
CA ASP A 21 2.75 6.66 -0.28
C ASP A 21 1.32 7.21 -0.34
N PHE A 22 1.08 8.43 0.17
CA PHE A 22 -0.27 9.01 0.31
C PHE A 22 -1.08 8.97 -1.00
N ASP A 23 -0.54 9.54 -2.07
CA ASP A 23 -1.25 9.66 -3.35
C ASP A 23 -1.54 8.29 -3.97
N VAL A 24 -0.59 7.34 -3.87
CA VAL A 24 -0.78 6.00 -4.43
C VAL A 24 -1.78 5.20 -3.59
N LEU A 25 -1.77 5.34 -2.27
CA LEU A 25 -2.70 4.66 -1.37
C LEU A 25 -4.14 5.12 -1.62
N GLU A 26 -4.38 6.44 -1.64
CA GLU A 26 -5.71 7.03 -1.90
C GLU A 26 -6.20 6.64 -3.31
N ARG A 27 -5.31 6.68 -4.31
CA ARG A 27 -5.62 6.29 -5.69
C ARG A 27 -5.97 4.81 -5.82
N ILE A 28 -5.19 3.90 -5.23
CA ILE A 28 -5.49 2.45 -5.29
C ILE A 28 -6.82 2.19 -4.57
N HIS A 29 -7.01 2.76 -3.37
CA HIS A 29 -8.26 2.56 -2.62
C HIS A 29 -9.47 3.05 -3.43
N GLY A 30 -9.40 4.27 -3.95
CA GLY A 30 -10.49 4.89 -4.70
C GLY A 30 -10.78 4.21 -6.05
N ARG A 31 -9.85 3.40 -6.58
CA ARG A 31 -10.06 2.61 -7.80
C ARG A 31 -10.60 1.21 -7.52
N LEU A 32 -10.22 0.59 -6.40
CA LEU A 32 -10.54 -0.81 -6.12
C LEU A 32 -11.74 -1.01 -5.20
N PHE A 33 -12.03 -0.05 -4.31
CA PHE A 33 -13.10 -0.17 -3.33
C PHE A 33 -14.23 0.84 -3.59
N PRO A 34 -15.50 0.43 -3.44
CA PRO A 34 -16.65 1.33 -3.64
C PRO A 34 -16.84 2.31 -2.47
N ILE A 35 -16.40 1.94 -1.26
CA ILE A 35 -16.48 2.80 -0.07
C ILE A 35 -15.43 3.90 -0.19
N ARG A 36 -15.84 5.14 0.06
CA ARG A 36 -14.96 6.31 0.07
C ARG A 36 -14.57 6.63 1.51
N TYR A 37 -13.27 6.83 1.72
CA TYR A 37 -12.75 7.37 2.95
C TYR A 37 -12.31 8.81 2.71
N GLU A 38 -12.40 9.63 3.76
CA GLU A 38 -11.88 10.99 3.77
C GLU A 38 -10.34 10.99 3.67
N SER A 39 -9.76 12.04 3.10
CA SER A 39 -8.29 12.17 3.00
C SER A 39 -7.59 12.11 4.37
N THR A 40 -8.29 12.48 5.45
CA THR A 40 -7.79 12.37 6.83
C THR A 40 -7.50 10.93 7.24
N PHE A 41 -8.31 9.96 6.81
CA PHE A 41 -8.04 8.54 7.07
C PHE A 41 -6.69 8.11 6.46
N PHE A 42 -6.43 8.51 5.21
CA PHE A 42 -5.17 8.18 4.56
C PHE A 42 -3.98 8.91 5.22
N GLN A 43 -4.18 10.14 5.70
CA GLN A 43 -3.17 10.85 6.49
C GLN A 43 -2.82 10.07 7.77
N ASP A 44 -3.81 9.52 8.48
CA ASP A 44 -3.57 8.73 9.69
C ASP A 44 -2.85 7.41 9.37
N VAL A 45 -3.19 6.75 8.25
CA VAL A 45 -2.53 5.52 7.78
C VAL A 45 -1.05 5.75 7.49
N VAL A 46 -0.70 6.80 6.73
CA VAL A 46 0.69 7.03 6.30
C VAL A 46 1.59 7.60 7.39
N HIS A 47 1.00 8.19 8.44
CA HIS A 47 1.72 8.68 9.62
C HIS A 47 1.69 7.71 10.81
N GLY A 48 1.00 6.57 10.69
CA GLY A 48 0.90 5.57 11.76
C GLY A 48 0.14 6.06 13.00
N ARG A 49 -0.83 6.96 12.83
CA ARG A 49 -1.65 7.49 13.93
C ARG A 49 -2.71 6.47 14.31
N GLU A 50 -2.43 5.67 15.33
CA GLU A 50 -3.30 4.58 15.83
C GLU A 50 -3.53 3.44 14.82
N ILE A 51 -3.01 3.56 13.60
CA ILE A 51 -3.12 2.58 12.53
C ILE A 51 -1.76 1.91 12.31
N VAL A 52 -1.76 0.57 12.35
CA VAL A 52 -0.65 -0.25 11.88
C VAL A 52 -0.88 -0.56 10.41
N SER A 53 0.09 -0.24 9.55
CA SER A 53 -0.06 -0.36 8.10
C SER A 53 1.19 -0.90 7.43
N TRP A 54 0.97 -1.77 6.44
CA TRP A 54 2.03 -2.38 5.63
C TRP A 54 1.67 -2.33 4.15
N GLY A 55 2.67 -2.05 3.32
CA GLY A 55 2.59 -2.01 1.88
C GLY A 55 3.44 -3.11 1.24
N ALA A 56 2.93 -3.67 0.14
CA ALA A 56 3.68 -4.53 -0.76
C ALA A 56 4.24 -3.69 -1.92
N VAL A 57 5.49 -3.93 -2.29
CA VAL A 57 6.17 -3.34 -3.45
C VAL A 57 6.81 -4.43 -4.30
N ASP A 58 6.91 -4.23 -5.61
CA ASP A 58 7.61 -5.15 -6.52
C ASP A 58 8.93 -4.53 -6.97
N LEU A 59 10.04 -4.99 -6.37
CA LEU A 59 11.38 -4.50 -6.66
C LEU A 59 11.85 -4.79 -8.09
N SER A 60 11.16 -5.68 -8.81
CA SER A 60 11.48 -5.99 -10.20
C SER A 60 10.88 -5.01 -11.21
N ARG A 61 10.04 -4.06 -10.76
CA ARG A 61 9.42 -3.09 -11.66
C ARG A 61 10.45 -2.12 -12.27
N PRO A 62 10.43 -1.92 -13.60
CA PRO A 62 11.33 -0.99 -14.26
C PRO A 62 10.99 0.47 -13.95
N ASN A 63 11.78 1.40 -14.46
CA ASN A 63 11.50 2.84 -14.47
C ASN A 63 11.39 3.49 -13.07
N GLY A 64 12.07 2.95 -12.07
CA GLY A 64 12.04 3.51 -10.70
C GLY A 64 10.73 3.27 -9.94
N GLN A 65 9.82 2.46 -10.49
CA GLN A 65 8.55 2.09 -9.84
C GLN A 65 8.70 0.98 -8.80
N SER A 66 9.93 0.58 -8.50
CA SER A 66 10.25 -0.51 -7.57
C SER A 66 9.79 -0.23 -6.13
N ASP A 67 9.56 1.04 -5.77
CA ASP A 67 9.09 1.44 -4.44
C ASP A 67 7.61 1.87 -4.41
N GLU A 68 6.92 1.83 -5.54
CA GLU A 68 5.49 2.18 -5.62
C GLU A 68 4.63 1.02 -5.08
N LEU A 69 3.66 1.35 -4.22
CA LEU A 69 2.77 0.35 -3.63
C LEU A 69 1.96 -0.40 -4.70
N ILE A 70 1.88 -1.72 -4.54
CA ILE A 70 1.09 -2.62 -5.41
C ILE A 70 -0.04 -3.30 -4.65
N GLY A 71 -0.01 -3.20 -3.32
CA GLY A 71 -0.97 -3.74 -2.39
C GLY A 71 -0.69 -3.18 -1.00
N PHE A 72 -1.69 -3.20 -0.13
CA PHE A 72 -1.56 -2.67 1.22
C PHE A 72 -2.55 -3.36 2.17
N VAL A 73 -2.24 -3.27 3.46
CA VAL A 73 -3.13 -3.61 4.56
C VAL A 73 -3.05 -2.52 5.62
N THR A 74 -4.20 -2.15 6.17
CA THR A 74 -4.34 -1.18 7.26
C THR A 74 -5.15 -1.82 8.37
N ALA A 75 -4.68 -1.73 9.62
CA ALA A 75 -5.37 -2.27 10.77
C ALA A 75 -5.29 -1.30 11.95
N ARG A 76 -6.34 -1.26 12.77
CA ARG A 76 -6.35 -0.55 14.05
C ARG A 76 -6.57 -1.57 15.17
N ILE A 77 -5.91 -1.37 16.30
CA ILE A 77 -6.17 -2.14 17.52
C ILE A 77 -7.34 -1.47 18.23
N VAL A 78 -8.41 -2.20 18.48
CA VAL A 78 -9.59 -1.71 19.22
C VAL A 78 -9.75 -2.58 20.45
N LEU A 79 -10.00 -1.96 21.61
CA LEU A 79 -10.29 -2.71 22.82
C LEU A 79 -11.65 -3.39 22.67
N ALA A 80 -11.76 -4.66 23.10
CA ALA A 80 -12.98 -5.44 22.95
C ALA A 80 -14.23 -4.82 23.64
N LYS A 81 -14.04 -3.85 24.55
CA LYS A 81 -15.12 -3.10 25.20
C LYS A 81 -15.63 -1.91 24.38
N GLU A 82 -14.95 -1.55 23.30
CA GLU A 82 -15.27 -0.43 22.39
C GLU A 82 -15.76 -0.94 21.02
N SER A 83 -15.87 -2.26 20.83
CA SER A 83 -16.47 -2.88 19.66
C SER A 83 -17.96 -3.15 19.90
N GLU A 84 -18.79 -2.10 19.82
CA GLU A 84 -20.25 -2.22 19.67
C GLU A 84 -20.68 -1.73 18.29
#